data_AF-A0A5E9A838-F1
#
_entry.id   AF-A0A5E9A838-F1
#
_cell.length_a   1.000
_cell.length_b   1.000
_cell.length_c   1.000
_cell.angle_alpha   90.00
_cell.angle_beta   90.00
_cell.angle_gamma   90.00
#
_symmetry.space_group_name_H-M   'P 1'
#
loop_
_entity.id
_entity.type
_entity.pdbx_description
1 polymer ?
#
loop_
_entity_poly.entity_id
_entity_poly.type
_entity_poly.pdbx_seq_one_letter_code
_entity_poly.pdbx_strand_id
1 'polypeptide(L)'
;MIRLLAFLAVVFALGLGFAWLADRPGEMLVTFNGYQYQVTLMVAAVAIVAVVAAVMIVWWLIKSLWNSPYTIARYFRVRRRDRGYQALSTGMIAAGAGDGALARKKTKEAAKLISADQEPLINLLDAQASLLEGDHEGAREKFERMLDDPEMRLLGLRGLYLEAERLGDRNAARHYAGRAAAVAPQLAWAAESTLEELTERGDWDGALKLVEAQKSTRQIERDAANRRRAVLLTAKAQALVDTDPNAARAAALEANKLAPDFAPAAVIAADLVIRQNDVRKG
;
A
#
# COMPACT_ATOMS: atom_id res chain seq x y z
N MET A 1 -42.11 3.09 -6.26
CA MET A 1 -43.32 3.40 -7.05
C MET A 1 -44.61 3.06 -6.31
N ILE A 2 -44.77 1.85 -5.74
CA ILE A 2 -45.98 1.44 -4.99
C ILE A 2 -46.34 2.38 -3.82
N ARG A 3 -45.35 2.89 -3.08
CA ARG A 3 -45.57 3.85 -1.97
C ARG A 3 -46.16 5.19 -2.43
N LEU A 4 -45.82 5.65 -3.63
CA LEU A 4 -46.31 6.91 -4.19
C LEU A 4 -47.76 6.76 -4.67
N LEU A 5 -48.08 5.63 -5.31
CA LEU A 5 -49.45 5.29 -5.74
C LEU A 5 -50.40 5.09 -4.55
N ALA A 6 -49.94 4.40 -3.49
CA ALA A 6 -50.73 4.24 -2.27
C ALA A 6 -51.01 5.58 -1.57
N PHE A 7 -50.01 6.48 -1.51
CA PHE A 7 -50.20 7.84 -0.98
C PHE A 7 -51.20 8.64 -1.81
N LEU A 8 -51.08 8.61 -3.15
CA LEU A 8 -51.98 9.32 -4.05
C LEU A 8 -53.43 8.81 -3.93
N ALA A 9 -53.63 7.49 -3.79
CA ALA A 9 -54.95 6.91 -3.57
C ALA A 9 -55.60 7.36 -2.26
N VAL A 10 -54.82 7.45 -1.17
CA VAL A 10 -55.31 7.94 0.14
C VAL A 10 -55.66 9.43 0.06
N VAL A 11 -54.83 10.25 -0.57
CA VAL A 11 -55.10 11.69 -0.76
C VAL A 11 -56.36 11.89 -1.61
N PHE A 12 -56.55 11.09 -2.67
CA PHE A 12 -57.74 11.15 -3.51
C PHE A 12 -59.01 10.73 -2.76
N ALA A 13 -58.94 9.64 -1.98
CA ALA A 13 -60.04 9.19 -1.12
C ALA A 13 -60.41 10.22 -0.05
N LEU A 14 -59.42 10.87 0.57
CA LEU A 14 -59.66 11.97 1.51
C LEU A 14 -60.31 13.15 0.81
N GLY A 15 -59.81 13.57 -0.37
CA GLY A 15 -60.40 14.65 -1.17
C GLY A 15 -61.88 14.40 -1.51
N LEU A 16 -62.22 13.17 -1.91
CA LEU A 16 -63.61 12.76 -2.14
C LEU A 16 -64.46 12.79 -0.86
N GLY A 17 -63.91 12.34 0.27
CA GLY A 17 -64.57 12.43 1.57
C GLY A 17 -64.85 13.87 1.99
N PHE A 18 -63.92 14.79 1.74
CA PHE A 18 -64.09 16.22 2.02
C PHE A 18 -65.12 16.89 1.11
N ALA A 19 -65.12 16.57 -0.19
CA ALA A 19 -66.10 17.08 -1.13
C ALA A 19 -67.53 16.65 -0.74
N TRP A 20 -67.71 15.37 -0.39
CA TRP A 20 -69.01 14.85 0.04
C TRP A 20 -69.50 15.47 1.36
N LEU A 21 -68.59 15.77 2.28
CA LEU A 21 -68.93 16.40 3.56
C LEU A 21 -69.24 17.90 3.41
N ALA A 22 -68.62 18.58 2.45
CA ALA A 22 -68.88 19.99 2.17
C ALA A 22 -70.32 20.24 1.67
N ASP A 23 -70.90 19.26 0.97
CA ASP A 23 -72.26 19.34 0.43
C ASP A 23 -73.37 19.06 1.48
N ARG A 24 -73.01 18.75 2.74
CA ARG A 24 -73.97 18.51 3.84
C ARG A 24 -73.72 19.45 5.02
N PRO A 25 -74.46 20.59 5.12
CA PRO A 25 -74.35 21.48 6.26
C PRO A 25 -74.92 20.80 7.52
N GLY A 26 -74.02 20.39 8.41
CA GLY A 26 -74.35 19.91 9.76
C GLY A 26 -73.68 20.81 10.80
N GLU A 27 -74.41 21.15 11.86
CA GLU A 27 -73.86 21.85 13.02
C GLU A 27 -73.48 20.82 14.09
N MET A 28 -72.25 20.89 14.59
CA MET A 28 -71.76 20.03 15.65
C MET A 28 -71.60 20.87 16.92
N LEU A 29 -72.34 20.48 17.98
CA LEU A 29 -72.20 21.07 19.30
C LEU A 29 -71.07 20.35 20.03
N VAL A 30 -69.95 21.03 20.22
CA VAL A 30 -68.81 20.51 20.99
C VAL A 30 -68.87 21.11 22.38
N THR A 31 -69.12 20.27 23.39
CA THR A 31 -69.06 20.65 24.81
C THR A 31 -67.65 20.42 25.34
N PHE A 32 -66.95 21.49 25.69
CA PHE A 32 -65.63 21.41 26.30
C PHE A 32 -65.60 22.24 27.58
N ASN A 33 -65.31 21.59 28.71
CA ASN A 33 -65.22 22.22 30.03
C ASN A 33 -66.45 23.07 30.41
N GLY A 34 -67.66 22.58 30.10
CA GLY A 34 -68.93 23.26 30.39
C GLY A 34 -69.33 24.35 29.38
N TYR A 35 -68.46 24.73 28.45
CA TYR A 35 -68.78 25.68 27.36
C TYR A 35 -69.22 24.93 26.10
N GLN A 36 -70.31 25.38 25.50
CA GLN A 36 -70.82 24.87 24.23
C GLN A 36 -70.28 25.74 23.09
N TYR A 37 -69.44 25.15 22.24
CA TYR A 37 -68.99 25.77 21.01
C TYR A 37 -69.75 25.14 19.84
N GLN A 38 -70.50 25.97 19.13
CA GLN A 38 -71.20 25.57 17.91
C GLN A 38 -70.19 25.66 16.76
N VAL A 39 -69.74 24.52 16.28
CA VAL A 39 -68.72 24.43 15.24
C VAL A 39 -69.35 23.78 14.02
N THR A 40 -69.07 24.31 12.83
CA THR A 40 -69.54 23.69 11.59
C THR A 40 -68.80 22.38 11.35
N LEU A 41 -69.49 21.39 10.77
CA LEU A 41 -68.92 20.07 10.47
C LEU A 41 -67.63 20.16 9.62
N MET A 42 -67.53 21.18 8.77
CA MET A 42 -66.34 21.45 7.95
C MET A 42 -65.14 21.85 8.80
N VAL A 43 -65.32 22.73 9.80
CA VAL A 43 -64.22 23.15 10.69
C VAL A 43 -63.72 21.97 11.53
N ALA A 44 -64.63 21.13 12.02
CA ALA A 44 -64.27 19.90 12.74
C ALA A 44 -63.47 18.93 11.84
N ALA A 45 -63.88 18.75 10.59
CA ALA A 45 -63.19 17.86 9.65
C ALA A 45 -61.80 18.38 9.26
N VAL A 46 -61.65 19.70 9.04
CA VAL A 46 -60.34 20.33 8.78
C VAL A 46 -59.43 20.21 10.01
N ALA A 47 -59.95 20.39 11.21
CA ALA A 47 -59.18 20.22 12.44
C ALA A 47 -58.62 18.79 12.59
N ILE A 48 -59.42 17.77 12.26
CA ILE A 48 -58.98 16.37 12.28
C ILE A 48 -57.84 16.16 11.28
N VAL A 49 -57.95 16.68 10.05
CA VAL A 49 -56.86 16.57 9.05
C VAL A 49 -55.60 17.27 9.52
N ALA A 50 -55.73 18.47 10.11
CA ALA A 50 -54.59 19.21 10.63
C ALA A 50 -53.86 18.41 11.72
N VAL A 51 -54.60 17.74 12.61
CA VAL A 51 -54.02 16.86 13.64
C VAL A 51 -53.33 15.66 13.00
N VAL A 52 -53.96 14.97 12.05
CA VAL A 52 -53.35 13.84 11.34
C VAL A 52 -52.07 14.26 10.61
N ALA A 53 -52.10 15.40 9.92
CA ALA A 53 -50.94 15.95 9.23
C ALA A 53 -49.81 16.30 10.22
N ALA A 54 -50.14 16.92 11.35
CA ALA A 54 -49.17 17.23 12.40
C ALA A 54 -48.50 15.95 12.95
N VAL A 55 -49.28 14.91 13.24
CA VAL A 55 -48.75 13.61 13.69
C VAL A 55 -47.84 12.97 12.63
N MET A 56 -48.23 13.02 11.36
CA MET A 56 -47.39 12.51 10.26
C MET A 56 -46.08 13.28 10.11
N ILE A 57 -46.11 14.60 10.23
CA ILE A 57 -44.91 15.45 10.18
C ILE A 57 -43.98 15.12 11.35
N VAL A 58 -44.52 15.03 12.57
CA VAL A 58 -43.75 14.68 13.77
C VAL A 58 -43.12 13.29 13.62
N TRP A 59 -43.89 12.31 13.15
CA TRP A 59 -43.40 10.95 12.92
C TRP A 59 -42.30 10.91 11.84
N TRP A 60 -42.46 11.66 10.75
CA TRP A 60 -41.44 11.80 9.71
C TRP A 60 -40.16 12.44 10.26
N LEU A 61 -40.28 13.48 11.09
CA LEU A 61 -39.15 14.17 11.73
C LEU A 61 -38.37 13.23 12.66
N ILE A 62 -39.09 12.50 13.53
CA ILE A 62 -38.50 11.49 14.43
C ILE A 62 -37.79 10.41 13.62
N LYS A 63 -38.44 9.87 12.59
CA LYS A 63 -37.87 8.83 11.73
C LYS A 63 -36.66 9.34 10.93
N SER A 64 -36.68 10.59 10.48
CA SER A 64 -35.57 11.23 9.77
C SER A 64 -34.35 11.40 10.68
N LEU A 65 -34.56 11.88 11.93
CA LEU A 65 -33.50 11.98 12.93
C LEU A 65 -32.93 10.60 13.29
N TRP A 66 -33.77 9.57 13.46
CA TRP A 66 -33.32 8.22 13.81
C TRP A 66 -32.74 7.41 12.65
N ASN A 67 -33.13 7.65 11.40
CA ASN A 67 -32.57 6.96 10.22
C ASN A 67 -31.38 7.71 9.58
N SER A 68 -31.00 8.89 10.09
CA SER A 68 -29.82 9.64 9.64
C SER A 68 -28.47 9.31 10.33
N PRO A 69 -28.25 8.28 11.17
CA PRO A 69 -26.90 8.00 11.67
C PRO A 69 -25.99 7.44 10.58
N TYR A 70 -26.53 6.79 9.54
CA TYR A 70 -25.72 6.15 8.50
C TYR A 70 -25.04 7.15 7.54
N THR A 71 -25.72 8.24 7.19
CA THR A 71 -25.17 9.32 6.33
C THR A 71 -24.15 10.17 7.09
N ILE A 72 -24.43 10.46 8.36
CA ILE A 72 -23.56 11.25 9.24
C ILE A 72 -22.28 10.46 9.58
N ALA A 73 -22.38 9.18 9.94
CA ALA A 73 -21.23 8.34 10.21
C ALA A 73 -20.29 8.19 9.00
N ARG A 74 -20.84 8.15 7.78
CA ARG A 74 -20.04 8.10 6.54
C ARG A 74 -19.26 9.39 6.32
N TYR A 75 -19.86 10.55 6.51
CA TYR A 75 -19.19 11.84 6.37
C TYR A 75 -18.05 12.02 7.39
N PHE A 76 -18.29 11.69 8.66
CA PHE A 76 -17.25 11.76 9.69
C PHE A 76 -16.11 10.77 9.46
N ARG A 77 -16.39 9.58 8.93
CA ARG A 77 -15.35 8.59 8.57
C ARG A 77 -14.42 9.11 7.48
N VAL A 78 -14.96 9.73 6.42
CA VAL A 78 -14.16 10.32 5.33
C VAL A 78 -13.25 11.42 5.87
N ARG A 79 -13.81 12.38 6.61
CA ARG A 79 -13.03 13.50 7.16
C ARG A 79 -11.94 13.05 8.14
N ARG A 80 -12.19 11.98 8.90
CA ARG A 80 -11.18 11.38 9.79
C ARG A 80 -10.02 10.80 8.99
N ARG A 81 -10.33 10.08 7.91
CA ARG A 81 -9.34 9.47 7.03
C ARG A 81 -8.50 10.53 6.30
N ASP A 82 -9.12 11.57 5.77
CA ASP A 82 -8.40 12.64 5.05
C ASP A 82 -7.40 13.35 5.97
N ARG A 83 -7.79 13.61 7.23
CA ARG A 83 -6.86 14.15 8.25
C ARG A 83 -5.72 13.17 8.58
N GLY A 84 -6.00 11.87 8.62
CA GLY A 84 -4.98 10.86 8.84
C GLY A 84 -3.94 10.84 7.71
N TYR A 85 -4.38 10.90 6.46
CA TYR A 85 -3.49 10.97 5.30
C TYR A 85 -2.70 12.27 5.26
N GLN A 86 -3.31 13.39 5.62
CA GLN A 86 -2.62 14.67 5.75
C GLN A 86 -1.53 14.60 6.83
N ALA A 87 -1.83 13.98 7.99
CA ALA A 87 -0.85 13.77 9.05
C ALA A 87 0.29 12.85 8.58
N LEU A 88 -0.01 11.74 7.92
CA LEU A 88 0.98 10.82 7.35
C LEU A 88 1.89 11.53 6.33
N SER A 89 1.32 12.27 5.37
CA SER A 89 2.08 13.04 4.38
C SER A 89 2.99 14.07 5.03
N THR A 90 2.46 14.83 6.01
CA THR A 90 3.27 15.81 6.75
C THR A 90 4.40 15.13 7.53
N GLY A 91 4.13 13.97 8.12
CA GLY A 91 5.11 13.17 8.85
C GLY A 91 6.22 12.64 7.93
N MET A 92 5.87 12.14 6.74
CA MET A 92 6.86 11.71 5.74
C MET A 92 7.75 12.85 5.26
N ILE A 93 7.18 14.05 5.05
CA ILE A 93 7.96 15.25 4.70
C ILE A 93 8.91 15.63 5.84
N ALA A 94 8.41 15.63 7.08
CA ALA A 94 9.23 15.93 8.25
C ALA A 94 10.37 14.92 8.43
N ALA A 95 10.08 13.63 8.26
CA ALA A 95 11.09 12.57 8.31
C ALA A 95 12.15 12.73 7.21
N GLY A 96 11.73 13.03 5.99
CA GLY A 96 12.65 13.33 4.87
C GLY A 96 13.48 14.60 5.08
N ALA A 97 12.97 15.57 5.85
CA ALA A 97 13.68 16.78 6.25
C ALA A 97 14.56 16.59 7.51
N GLY A 98 14.50 15.43 8.16
CA GLY A 98 15.26 15.12 9.38
C GLY A 98 14.62 15.62 10.68
N ASP A 99 13.40 16.16 10.65
CA ASP A 99 12.67 16.57 11.86
C ASP A 99 11.97 15.36 12.50
N GLY A 100 12.73 14.61 13.29
CA GLY A 100 12.25 13.41 13.99
C GLY A 100 11.10 13.68 14.96
N ALA A 101 11.13 14.81 15.67
CA ALA A 101 10.11 15.16 16.65
C ALA A 101 8.75 15.45 15.99
N LEU A 102 8.75 16.22 14.89
CA LEU A 102 7.55 16.47 14.11
C LEU A 102 7.06 15.19 13.42
N ALA A 103 7.98 14.40 12.85
CA ALA A 103 7.66 13.11 12.26
C ALA A 103 6.93 12.22 13.27
N ARG A 104 7.50 12.01 14.47
CA ARG A 104 6.88 11.19 15.52
C ARG A 104 5.52 11.69 15.96
N LYS A 105 5.37 13.01 16.13
CA LYS A 105 4.08 13.63 16.47
C LYS A 105 3.04 13.31 15.40
N LYS A 106 3.41 13.44 14.12
CA LYS A 106 2.52 13.20 12.99
C LYS A 106 2.21 11.72 12.76
N THR A 107 3.16 10.82 13.02
CA THR A 107 2.92 9.37 13.07
C THR A 107 1.86 9.01 14.11
N LYS A 108 2.00 9.53 15.34
CA LYS A 108 1.01 9.29 16.42
C LYS A 108 -0.36 9.88 16.08
N GLU A 109 -0.41 11.00 15.37
CA GLU A 109 -1.66 11.59 14.88
C GLU A 109 -2.30 10.72 13.79
N ALA A 110 -1.52 10.27 12.80
CA ALA A 110 -1.98 9.39 11.73
C ALA A 110 -2.51 8.06 12.27
N ALA A 111 -1.78 7.41 13.18
CA ALA A 111 -2.16 6.12 13.80
C ALA A 111 -3.45 6.19 14.64
N LYS A 112 -3.85 7.38 15.12
CA LYS A 112 -5.15 7.58 15.81
C LYS A 112 -6.33 7.78 14.86
N LEU A 113 -6.04 8.18 13.62
CA LEU A 113 -7.03 8.55 12.62
C LEU A 113 -7.26 7.43 11.59
N ILE A 114 -6.21 6.67 11.28
CA ILE A 114 -6.21 5.53 10.36
C ILE A 114 -5.58 4.34 11.09
N SER A 115 -6.19 3.16 10.96
CA SER A 115 -5.60 1.93 11.51
C SER A 115 -4.33 1.55 10.73
N ALA A 116 -3.27 1.18 11.45
CA ALA A 116 -2.01 0.74 10.82
C ALA A 116 -2.21 -0.48 9.91
N ASP A 117 -3.18 -1.36 10.21
CA ASP A 117 -3.54 -2.51 9.36
C ASP A 117 -4.07 -2.11 7.98
N GLN A 118 -4.62 -0.89 7.86
CA GLN A 118 -5.12 -0.37 6.59
C GLN A 118 -4.08 0.43 5.82
N GLU A 119 -3.03 0.90 6.51
CA GLU A 119 -2.02 1.78 5.94
C GLU A 119 -0.63 1.40 6.45
N PRO A 120 0.03 0.44 5.77
CA PRO A 120 1.33 -0.10 6.17
C PRO A 120 2.43 0.97 6.28
N LEU A 121 2.30 2.08 5.54
CA LEU A 121 3.24 3.21 5.57
C LEU A 121 3.33 3.89 6.94
N ILE A 122 2.32 3.77 7.80
CA ILE A 122 2.38 4.28 9.17
C ILE A 122 3.48 3.58 9.97
N ASN A 123 3.65 2.26 9.79
CA ASN A 123 4.71 1.49 10.45
C ASN A 123 6.09 1.93 9.97
N LEU A 124 6.24 2.14 8.66
CA LEU A 124 7.48 2.66 8.07
C LEU A 124 7.85 4.02 8.67
N LEU A 125 6.90 4.95 8.72
CA LEU A 125 7.12 6.27 9.27
C LEU A 125 7.45 6.21 10.77
N ASP A 126 6.84 5.30 11.55
CA ASP A 126 7.18 5.12 12.97
C ASP A 126 8.60 4.58 13.17
N ALA A 127 9.05 3.66 12.33
CA ALA A 127 10.43 3.18 12.33
C ALA A 127 11.41 4.31 11.96
N GLN A 128 11.13 5.08 10.92
CA GLN A 128 11.94 6.23 10.51
C GLN A 128 12.00 7.33 11.58
N ALA A 129 10.87 7.65 12.21
CA ALA A 129 10.83 8.60 13.32
C ALA A 129 11.68 8.11 14.50
N SER A 130 11.65 6.81 14.81
CA SER A 130 12.49 6.22 15.86
C SER A 130 13.99 6.38 15.54
N LEU A 131 14.40 6.14 14.28
CA LEU A 131 15.78 6.39 13.84
C LEU A 131 16.20 7.86 14.00
N LEU A 132 15.33 8.80 13.62
CA LEU A 132 15.61 10.24 13.74
C LEU A 132 15.67 10.72 15.19
N GLU A 133 14.97 10.05 16.10
CA GLU A 133 15.02 10.31 17.54
C GLU A 133 16.21 9.60 18.23
N GLY A 134 16.99 8.78 17.50
CA GLY A 134 18.13 8.02 18.03
C GLY A 134 17.75 6.68 18.68
N ASP A 135 16.47 6.29 18.63
CA ASP A 135 15.97 4.99 19.09
C ASP A 135 16.21 3.90 18.03
N HIS A 136 17.47 3.49 17.88
CA HIS A 136 17.89 2.49 16.90
C HIS A 136 17.34 1.10 17.21
N GLU A 137 17.30 0.70 18.48
CA GLU A 137 16.77 -0.60 18.90
C GLU A 137 15.27 -0.67 18.63
N GLY A 138 14.52 0.35 19.02
CA GLY A 138 13.09 0.43 18.73
C GLY A 138 12.80 0.55 17.23
N ALA A 139 13.68 1.15 16.43
CA ALA A 139 13.55 1.15 14.97
C ALA A 139 13.75 -0.25 14.38
N ARG A 140 14.78 -0.98 14.85
CA ARG A 140 15.09 -2.34 14.42
C ARG A 140 13.90 -3.28 14.66
N GLU A 141 13.33 -3.28 15.86
CA GLU A 141 12.15 -4.11 16.17
C GLU A 141 10.98 -3.82 15.21
N LYS A 142 10.75 -2.53 14.88
CA LYS A 142 9.68 -2.15 13.96
C LYS A 142 9.94 -2.65 12.55
N PHE A 143 11.18 -2.57 12.05
CA PHE A 143 11.52 -3.14 10.74
C PHE A 143 11.47 -4.67 10.73
N GLU A 144 11.80 -5.34 11.84
CA GLU A 144 11.65 -6.80 11.98
C GLU A 144 10.18 -7.21 11.88
N ARG A 145 9.27 -6.49 12.56
CA ARG A 145 7.81 -6.73 12.43
C ARG A 145 7.30 -6.52 11.00
N MET A 146 7.91 -5.62 10.23
CA MET A 146 7.55 -5.43 8.81
C MET A 146 7.87 -6.64 7.94
N LEU A 147 8.73 -7.57 8.39
CA LEU A 147 9.06 -8.77 7.62
C LEU A 147 7.92 -9.78 7.55
N ASP A 148 7.02 -9.74 8.53
CA ASP A 148 5.85 -10.63 8.64
C ASP A 148 4.82 -10.33 7.56
N ASP A 149 4.69 -9.06 7.16
CA ASP A 149 3.80 -8.62 6.10
C ASP A 149 4.48 -8.67 4.72
N PRO A 150 3.96 -9.45 3.75
CA PRO A 150 4.50 -9.49 2.39
C PRO A 150 4.63 -8.12 1.71
N GLU A 151 3.72 -7.17 1.96
CA GLU A 151 3.74 -5.83 1.33
C GLU A 151 4.85 -4.95 1.91
N MET A 152 5.15 -5.09 3.20
CA MET A 152 6.19 -4.30 3.88
C MET A 152 7.55 -4.97 3.90
N ARG A 153 7.65 -6.27 3.60
CA ARG A 153 8.87 -7.06 3.76
C ARG A 153 10.10 -6.43 3.13
N LEU A 154 9.98 -5.90 1.91
CA LEU A 154 11.11 -5.26 1.21
C LEU A 154 11.55 -3.95 1.90
N LEU A 155 10.60 -3.19 2.46
CA LEU A 155 10.89 -1.98 3.24
C LEU A 155 11.58 -2.33 4.56
N GLY A 156 11.09 -3.35 5.26
CA GLY A 156 11.71 -3.89 6.47
C GLY A 156 13.15 -4.36 6.21
N LEU A 157 13.37 -5.16 5.16
CA LEU A 157 14.71 -5.62 4.78
C LEU A 157 15.64 -4.45 4.43
N ARG A 158 15.14 -3.41 3.76
CA ARG A 158 15.95 -2.21 3.45
C ARG A 158 16.33 -1.45 4.71
N GLY A 159 15.40 -1.27 5.65
CA GLY A 159 15.67 -0.61 6.93
C GLY A 159 16.71 -1.35 7.76
N LEU A 160 16.55 -2.68 7.90
CA LEU A 160 17.50 -3.53 8.62
C LEU A 160 18.87 -3.59 7.95
N TYR A 161 18.91 -3.61 6.62
CA TYR A 161 20.15 -3.53 5.86
C TYR A 161 20.92 -2.23 6.17
N LEU A 162 20.25 -1.08 6.11
CA LEU A 162 20.88 0.21 6.38
C LEU A 162 21.37 0.34 7.83
N GLU A 163 20.60 -0.19 8.78
CA GLU A 163 21.00 -0.19 10.20
C GLU A 163 22.20 -1.12 10.45
N ALA A 164 22.24 -2.29 9.80
CA ALA A 164 23.38 -3.19 9.86
C ALA A 164 24.66 -2.58 9.25
N GLU A 165 24.53 -1.93 8.09
CA GLU A 165 25.62 -1.16 7.46
C GLU A 165 26.13 -0.05 8.38
N ARG A 166 25.22 0.70 9.02
CA ARG A 166 25.58 1.77 9.98
C ARG A 166 26.38 1.23 11.17
N LEU A 167 26.04 0.04 11.65
CA LEU A 167 26.74 -0.64 12.75
C LEU A 167 28.03 -1.34 12.31
N GLY A 168 28.31 -1.41 11.00
CA GLY A 168 29.43 -2.18 10.46
C GLY A 168 29.24 -3.69 10.52
N ASP A 169 28.03 -4.17 10.79
CA ASP A 169 27.71 -5.61 10.80
C ASP A 169 27.51 -6.11 9.37
N ARG A 170 28.64 -6.40 8.71
CA ARG A 170 28.67 -6.86 7.32
C ARG A 170 27.92 -8.19 7.14
N ASN A 171 27.89 -9.05 8.15
CA ASN A 171 27.20 -10.33 8.07
C ASN A 171 25.68 -10.14 8.06
N ALA A 172 25.15 -9.32 8.98
CA ALA A 172 23.72 -9.00 9.00
C ALA A 172 23.29 -8.23 7.74
N ALA A 173 24.08 -7.25 7.30
CA ALA A 173 23.81 -6.49 6.08
C ALA A 173 23.67 -7.42 4.86
N ARG A 174 24.65 -8.32 4.65
CA ARG A 174 24.62 -9.34 3.61
C ARG A 174 23.41 -10.25 3.70
N HIS A 175 23.07 -10.71 4.90
CA HIS A 175 21.90 -11.54 5.12
C HIS A 175 20.61 -10.85 4.67
N TYR A 176 20.40 -9.59 5.05
CA TYR A 176 19.21 -8.84 4.65
C TYR A 176 19.19 -8.52 3.15
N ALA A 177 20.35 -8.16 2.56
CA ALA A 177 20.48 -7.92 1.13
C ALA A 177 20.19 -9.17 0.30
N GLY A 178 20.75 -10.33 0.69
CA GLY A 178 20.51 -11.61 0.02
C GLY A 178 19.03 -12.01 0.04
N ARG A 179 18.36 -11.83 1.20
CA ARG A 179 16.90 -12.05 1.30
C ARG A 179 16.11 -11.11 0.39
N ALA A 180 16.51 -9.85 0.29
CA ALA A 180 15.85 -8.88 -0.58
C ALA A 180 16.07 -9.20 -2.06
N ALA A 181 17.30 -9.59 -2.44
CA ALA A 181 17.64 -9.96 -3.82
C ALA A 181 16.91 -11.24 -4.28
N ALA A 182 16.67 -12.19 -3.37
CA ALA A 182 15.89 -13.39 -3.67
C ALA A 182 14.42 -13.09 -4.00
N VAL A 183 13.83 -12.08 -3.36
CA VAL A 183 12.42 -11.68 -3.58
C VAL A 183 12.30 -10.68 -4.74
N ALA A 184 13.24 -9.73 -4.83
CA ALA A 184 13.20 -8.61 -5.75
C ALA A 184 14.60 -8.36 -6.35
N PRO A 185 15.06 -9.24 -7.27
CA PRO A 185 16.40 -9.13 -7.87
C PRO A 185 16.63 -7.81 -8.62
N GLN A 186 15.57 -7.15 -9.08
CA GLN A 186 15.62 -5.84 -9.72
C GLN A 186 16.14 -4.71 -8.81
N LEU A 187 16.11 -4.89 -7.49
CA LEU A 187 16.57 -3.86 -6.55
C LEU A 187 18.10 -3.80 -6.56
N ALA A 188 18.66 -2.73 -7.15
CA ALA A 188 20.10 -2.57 -7.33
C ALA A 188 20.89 -2.71 -6.02
N TRP A 189 20.46 -2.03 -4.94
CA TRP A 189 21.14 -2.09 -3.65
C TRP A 189 21.25 -3.51 -3.06
N ALA A 190 20.21 -4.33 -3.24
CA ALA A 190 20.18 -5.69 -2.72
C ALA A 190 21.03 -6.61 -3.59
N ALA A 191 20.88 -6.49 -4.91
CA ALA A 191 21.62 -7.29 -5.85
C ALA A 191 23.12 -7.00 -5.83
N GLU A 192 23.54 -5.73 -5.73
CA GLU A 192 24.95 -5.35 -5.68
C GLU A 192 25.64 -5.89 -4.42
N SER A 193 25.02 -5.70 -3.25
CA SER A 193 25.55 -6.26 -2.00
C SER A 193 25.61 -7.80 -2.02
N THR A 194 24.61 -8.45 -2.61
CA THR A 194 24.60 -9.92 -2.76
C THR A 194 25.65 -10.40 -3.77
N LEU A 195 25.85 -9.68 -4.88
CA LEU A 195 26.89 -9.99 -5.86
C LEU A 195 28.28 -9.87 -5.25
N GLU A 196 28.53 -8.85 -4.43
CA GLU A 196 29.78 -8.69 -3.69
C GLU A 196 30.02 -9.88 -2.76
N GLU A 197 29.02 -10.31 -1.98
CA GLU A 197 29.13 -11.50 -1.13
C GLU A 197 29.43 -12.78 -1.92
N LEU A 198 28.71 -13.01 -3.02
CA LEU A 198 28.87 -14.21 -3.84
C LEU A 198 30.24 -14.25 -4.51
N THR A 199 30.71 -13.11 -5.04
CA THR A 199 32.03 -13.01 -5.67
C THR A 199 33.17 -13.15 -4.66
N GLU A 200 33.04 -12.61 -3.45
CA GLU A 200 34.01 -12.83 -2.38
C GLU A 200 34.09 -14.29 -1.93
N ARG A 201 32.95 -15.00 -1.90
CA ARG A 201 32.90 -16.43 -1.58
C ARG A 201 33.36 -17.34 -2.73
N GLY A 202 33.54 -16.79 -3.92
CA GLY A 202 33.81 -17.57 -5.13
C GLY A 202 32.60 -18.36 -5.64
N ASP A 203 31.38 -18.02 -5.20
CA ASP A 203 30.13 -18.60 -5.74
C ASP A 203 29.75 -17.90 -7.05
N TRP A 204 30.51 -18.22 -8.10
CA TRP A 204 30.32 -17.66 -9.43
C TRP A 204 28.98 -18.07 -10.04
N ASP A 205 28.49 -19.27 -9.76
CA ASP A 205 27.23 -19.77 -10.30
C ASP A 205 26.03 -19.06 -9.66
N GLY A 206 26.07 -18.80 -8.36
CA GLY A 206 25.10 -17.94 -7.68
C GLY A 206 25.09 -16.53 -8.27
N ALA A 207 26.27 -15.93 -8.48
CA ALA A 207 26.39 -14.58 -9.03
C ALA A 207 25.83 -14.49 -10.46
N LEU A 208 26.11 -15.48 -11.32
CA LEU A 208 25.58 -15.56 -12.67
C LEU A 208 24.05 -15.71 -12.69
N LYS A 209 23.49 -16.54 -11.80
CA LYS A 209 22.03 -16.69 -11.66
C LYS A 209 21.37 -15.37 -11.26
N LEU A 210 21.98 -14.63 -10.34
CA LEU A 210 21.45 -13.33 -9.91
C LEU A 210 21.45 -12.31 -11.06
N VAL A 211 22.53 -12.21 -11.83
CA VAL A 211 22.59 -11.30 -13.01
C VAL A 211 21.54 -11.68 -14.07
N GLU A 212 21.33 -12.98 -14.33
CA GLU A 212 20.28 -13.42 -15.25
C GLU A 212 18.88 -13.12 -14.72
N ALA A 213 18.64 -13.29 -13.41
CA ALA A 213 17.39 -12.87 -12.78
C ALA A 213 17.17 -11.36 -12.96
N GLN A 214 18.19 -10.52 -12.77
CA GLN A 214 18.09 -9.07 -13.01
C GLN A 214 17.77 -8.75 -14.47
N LYS A 215 18.45 -9.38 -15.42
CA LYS A 215 18.20 -9.22 -16.86
C LYS A 215 16.76 -9.57 -17.23
N SER A 216 16.18 -10.59 -16.61
CA SER A 216 14.80 -11.00 -16.86
C SER A 216 13.77 -9.92 -16.45
N THR A 217 14.09 -9.08 -15.48
CA THR A 217 13.21 -7.99 -15.01
C THR A 217 13.18 -6.76 -15.93
N ARG A 218 14.03 -6.72 -16.98
CA ARG A 218 14.16 -5.60 -17.94
C ARG A 218 14.47 -4.23 -17.32
N GLN A 219 14.89 -4.17 -16.06
CA GLN A 219 15.33 -2.94 -15.39
C GLN A 219 16.80 -2.60 -15.69
N ILE A 220 17.55 -3.53 -16.28
CA ILE A 220 18.93 -3.34 -16.71
C ILE A 220 18.99 -3.49 -18.23
N GLU A 221 19.67 -2.55 -18.87
CA GLU A 221 19.98 -2.62 -20.30
C GLU A 221 20.64 -3.95 -20.65
N ARG A 222 20.23 -4.55 -21.78
CA ARG A 222 20.70 -5.87 -22.18
C ARG A 222 22.22 -5.95 -22.27
N ASP A 223 22.84 -4.88 -22.76
CA ASP A 223 24.29 -4.80 -22.93
C ASP A 223 25.01 -4.67 -21.59
N ALA A 224 24.46 -3.91 -20.63
CA ALA A 224 25.00 -3.81 -19.28
C ALA A 224 24.93 -5.15 -18.54
N ALA A 225 23.82 -5.90 -18.70
CA ALA A 225 23.68 -7.23 -18.12
C ALA A 225 24.65 -8.24 -18.78
N ASN A 226 24.78 -8.22 -20.10
CA ASN A 226 25.74 -9.07 -20.81
C ASN A 226 27.19 -8.78 -20.41
N ARG A 227 27.53 -7.49 -20.24
CA ARG A 227 28.86 -7.08 -19.78
C ARG A 227 29.14 -7.56 -18.35
N ARG A 228 28.20 -7.38 -17.41
CA ARG A 228 28.32 -7.92 -16.04
C ARG A 228 28.51 -9.45 -16.06
N ARG A 229 27.75 -10.15 -16.90
CA ARG A 229 27.89 -11.59 -17.07
C ARG A 229 29.25 -11.99 -17.64
N ALA A 230 29.77 -11.27 -18.63
CA ALA A 230 31.10 -11.50 -19.19
C ALA A 230 32.20 -11.32 -18.14
N VAL A 231 32.10 -10.30 -17.28
CA VAL A 231 33.03 -10.10 -16.15
C VAL A 231 32.99 -11.28 -15.18
N LEU A 232 31.80 -11.71 -14.76
CA LEU A 232 31.65 -12.85 -13.85
C LEU A 232 32.15 -14.17 -14.46
N LEU A 233 31.88 -14.42 -15.75
CA LEU A 233 32.39 -15.60 -16.46
C LEU A 233 33.91 -15.58 -16.62
N THR A 234 34.50 -14.40 -16.81
CA THR A 234 35.96 -14.23 -16.86
C THR A 234 36.58 -14.58 -15.51
N ALA A 235 36.01 -14.07 -14.41
CA ALA A 235 36.45 -14.40 -13.06
C ALA A 235 36.26 -15.90 -12.73
N LYS A 236 35.13 -16.49 -13.13
CA LYS A 236 34.87 -17.93 -13.03
C LYS A 236 35.91 -18.76 -13.79
N ALA A 237 36.23 -18.36 -15.02
CA ALA A 237 37.25 -19.02 -15.82
C ALA A 237 38.61 -18.97 -15.13
N GLN A 238 39.01 -17.81 -14.60
CA GLN A 238 40.26 -17.64 -13.86
C GLN A 238 40.34 -18.54 -12.62
N ALA A 239 39.25 -18.67 -11.87
CA ALA A 239 39.19 -19.50 -10.68
C ALA A 239 39.23 -21.01 -10.99
N LEU A 240 38.77 -21.43 -12.17
CA LEU A 240 38.70 -22.84 -12.57
C LEU A 240 39.89 -23.33 -13.39
N VAL A 241 40.82 -22.45 -13.78
CA VAL A 241 41.95 -22.81 -14.68
C VAL A 241 42.71 -24.05 -14.19
N ASP A 242 42.99 -24.13 -12.88
CA ASP A 242 43.81 -25.19 -12.31
C ASP A 242 42.99 -26.43 -11.88
N THR A 243 41.69 -26.27 -11.63
CA THR A 243 40.83 -27.34 -11.09
C THR A 243 40.00 -28.03 -12.16
N ASP A 244 39.45 -27.26 -13.11
CA ASP A 244 38.65 -27.77 -14.23
C ASP A 244 38.90 -26.92 -15.49
N PRO A 245 39.96 -27.24 -16.26
CA PRO A 245 40.33 -26.51 -17.46
C PRO A 245 39.23 -26.50 -18.55
N ASN A 246 38.37 -27.53 -18.58
CA ASN A 246 37.30 -27.62 -19.58
C ASN A 246 36.17 -26.66 -19.25
N ALA A 247 35.73 -26.62 -17.98
CA ALA A 247 34.75 -25.65 -17.52
C ALA A 247 35.29 -24.22 -17.61
N ALA A 248 36.57 -24.00 -17.28
CA ALA A 248 37.24 -22.71 -17.43
C ALA A 248 37.19 -22.21 -18.87
N ARG A 249 37.52 -23.09 -19.83
CA ARG A 249 37.47 -22.76 -21.26
C ARG A 249 36.06 -22.42 -21.72
N ALA A 250 35.06 -23.21 -21.33
CA ALA A 250 33.67 -22.95 -21.69
C ALA A 250 33.21 -21.57 -21.18
N ALA A 251 33.52 -21.24 -19.93
CA ALA A 251 33.21 -19.94 -19.34
C ALA A 251 33.95 -18.79 -20.05
N ALA A 252 35.23 -18.94 -20.37
CA ALA A 252 36.03 -17.93 -21.05
C ALA A 252 35.53 -17.65 -22.48
N LEU A 253 35.23 -18.69 -23.25
CA LEU A 253 34.69 -18.54 -24.61
C LEU A 253 33.31 -17.88 -24.60
N GLU A 254 32.47 -18.23 -23.62
CA GLU A 254 31.18 -17.58 -23.45
C GLU A 254 31.33 -16.10 -23.07
N ALA A 255 32.25 -15.77 -22.14
CA ALA A 255 32.55 -14.39 -21.77
C ALA A 255 32.96 -13.55 -22.99
N ASN A 256 33.89 -14.06 -23.80
CA ASN A 256 34.37 -13.37 -25.00
C ASN A 256 33.25 -13.20 -26.06
N LYS A 257 32.33 -14.17 -26.17
CA LYS A 257 31.17 -14.05 -27.06
C LYS A 257 30.18 -12.97 -26.60
N LEU A 258 30.02 -12.79 -25.30
CA LEU A 258 29.08 -11.80 -24.73
C LEU A 258 29.63 -10.37 -24.79
N ALA A 259 30.94 -10.19 -24.63
CA ALA A 259 31.61 -8.90 -24.67
C ALA A 259 32.97 -9.02 -25.39
N PRO A 260 32.98 -9.04 -26.75
CA PRO A 260 34.22 -9.15 -27.53
C PRO A 260 35.18 -7.96 -27.35
N ASP A 261 34.66 -6.81 -26.93
CA ASP A 261 35.39 -5.60 -26.61
C ASP A 261 36.04 -5.63 -25.21
N PHE A 262 35.70 -6.62 -24.37
CA PHE A 262 36.26 -6.78 -23.04
C PHE A 262 37.57 -7.58 -23.07
N ALA A 263 38.68 -6.87 -23.21
CA ALA A 263 40.02 -7.46 -23.37
C ALA A 263 40.37 -8.59 -22.37
N PRO A 264 40.05 -8.51 -21.06
CA PRO A 264 40.33 -9.62 -20.13
C PRO A 264 39.65 -10.94 -20.51
N ALA A 265 38.44 -10.91 -21.05
CA ALA A 265 37.76 -12.12 -21.52
C ALA A 265 38.44 -12.71 -22.76
N ALA A 266 38.90 -11.86 -23.68
CA ALA A 266 39.62 -12.30 -24.87
C ALA A 266 40.98 -12.95 -24.50
N VAL A 267 41.72 -12.35 -23.58
CA VAL A 267 43.04 -12.84 -23.14
C VAL A 267 42.93 -14.23 -22.50
N ILE A 268 42.01 -14.41 -21.54
CA ILE A 268 41.87 -15.70 -20.86
C ILE A 268 41.32 -16.79 -21.81
N ALA A 269 40.44 -16.42 -22.75
CA ALA A 269 39.94 -17.34 -23.76
C ALA A 269 41.06 -17.82 -24.68
N ALA A 270 41.92 -16.91 -25.16
CA ALA A 270 43.07 -17.24 -25.99
C ALA A 270 44.07 -18.16 -25.24
N ASP A 271 44.44 -17.81 -24.00
CA ASP A 271 45.36 -18.62 -23.19
C ASP A 271 44.84 -20.05 -22.99
N LEU A 272 43.57 -20.20 -22.60
CA LEU A 272 42.96 -21.52 -22.37
C LEU A 272 42.80 -22.36 -23.64
N VAL A 273 42.59 -21.72 -24.80
CA VAL A 273 42.51 -22.41 -26.09
C VAL A 273 43.90 -22.88 -26.55
N ILE A 274 44.93 -22.05 -26.37
CA ILE A 274 46.32 -22.39 -26.71
C ILE A 274 46.82 -23.56 -25.86
N ARG A 275 46.58 -23.53 -24.55
CA ARG A 275 46.99 -24.61 -23.62
C ARG A 275 46.39 -25.98 -23.96
N GLN A 276 45.25 -26.02 -24.65
CA GLN A 276 44.58 -27.25 -25.07
C GLN A 276 44.88 -27.66 -26.52
N ASN A 277 45.90 -27.07 -27.16
CA ASN A 277 46.34 -27.38 -28.54
C ASN A 277 45.30 -27.08 -29.64
N ASP A 278 44.30 -26.23 -29.39
CA ASP A 278 43.28 -25.85 -30.38
C ASP A 278 43.65 -24.51 -31.06
N VAL A 279 44.83 -24.49 -31.70
CA VAL A 279 45.54 -23.29 -32.24
C VAL A 279 44.75 -22.52 -33.31
N ARG A 280 43.63 -23.05 -33.80
CA ARG A 280 42.76 -22.39 -34.80
C ARG A 280 41.73 -21.42 -34.20
N LYS A 281 41.50 -21.47 -32.89
CA LYS A 281 40.46 -20.68 -32.19
C LYS A 281 41.00 -19.63 -31.21
N GLY A 282 42.32 -19.57 -31.01
CA GLY A 282 42.99 -18.58 -30.17
C GLY A 282 43.44 -17.40 -31.01
#